data_AF-A0A1Q6K4G1-F1
#
_entry.id   AF-A0A1Q6K4G1-F1
#
_cell.length_a   1.000
_cell.length_b   1.000
_cell.length_c   1.000
_cell.angle_alpha   90.00
_cell.angle_beta   90.00
_cell.angle_gamma   90.00
#
_symmetry.space_group_name_H-M   'P 1'
#
loop_
_entity.id
_entity.type
_entity.pdbx_description
1 polymer ?
#
loop_
_entity_poly.entity_id
_entity_poly.type
_entity_poly.pdbx_seq_one_letter_code
_entity_poly.pdbx_strand_id
1 'polypeptide(L)'
;MAVLLFIIYMLVLIIFGLVVFAVMQIKMAGLTVKDFWSFIEANQELDKLDKIAKKYEKMTTPQQIMFLKEAEKIFSAFDKVPASIWEEETNKYQNVLEAYKDIKVMRWIENDKSNVKEEVTDTK
;
A
#
# COMPACT_ATOMS: atom_id res chain seq x y z
N MET A 1 11.94 50.04 5.83
CA MET A 1 12.38 48.96 4.90
C MET A 1 13.24 47.90 5.58
N ALA A 2 14.38 48.24 6.22
CA ALA A 2 15.28 47.26 6.82
C ALA A 2 14.64 46.36 7.91
N VAL A 3 13.84 46.94 8.82
CA VAL A 3 13.15 46.17 9.88
C VAL A 3 12.15 45.16 9.30
N LEU A 4 11.47 45.53 8.21
CA LEU A 4 10.47 44.68 7.56
C LEU A 4 11.15 43.49 6.85
N LEU A 5 12.31 43.72 6.23
CA LEU A 5 13.15 42.65 5.68
C LEU A 5 13.69 41.70 6.77
N PHE A 6 14.06 42.24 7.94
CA PHE A 6 14.50 41.43 9.07
C PHE A 6 13.40 40.52 9.63
N ILE A 7 12.17 41.03 9.74
CA ILE A 7 11.01 40.25 10.17
C ILE A 7 10.68 39.14 9.17
N ILE A 8 10.69 39.44 7.86
CA ILE A 8 10.49 38.43 6.81
C ILE A 8 11.57 37.35 6.89
N TYR A 9 12.83 37.74 7.07
CA TYR A 9 13.93 36.79 7.22
C TYR A 9 13.75 35.87 8.44
N MET A 10 13.39 36.42 9.59
CA MET A 10 13.07 35.63 10.79
C MET A 10 11.90 34.68 10.58
N LEU A 11 10.83 35.11 9.91
CA LEU A 11 9.68 34.27 9.57
C LEU A 11 10.09 33.09 8.67
N VAL A 12 10.90 33.33 7.63
CA VAL A 12 11.41 32.28 6.75
C VAL A 12 12.27 31.27 7.53
N LEU A 13 13.09 31.75 8.46
CA LEU A 13 13.93 30.90 9.32
C LEU A 13 13.06 30.02 10.23
N ILE A 14 12.01 30.58 10.81
CA ILE A 14 11.04 29.83 11.63
C ILE A 14 10.34 28.74 10.79
N ILE A 15 9.87 29.08 9.59
CA ILE A 15 9.24 28.12 8.68
C ILE A 15 10.23 26.97 8.36
N PHE A 16 11.48 27.30 8.06
CA PHE A 16 12.51 26.30 7.79
C PHE A 16 12.76 25.39 9.01
N GLY A 17 12.87 25.98 10.21
CA GLY A 17 13.02 25.23 11.46
C GLY A 17 11.87 24.25 11.71
N LEU A 18 10.62 24.67 11.44
CA LEU A 18 9.43 23.82 11.58
C LEU A 18 9.46 22.64 10.60
N VAL A 19 9.90 22.84 9.35
CA VAL A 19 10.04 21.76 8.36
C VAL A 19 11.08 20.73 8.80
N VAL A 20 12.25 21.17 9.27
CA VAL A 20 13.30 20.26 9.78
C VAL A 20 12.81 19.50 11.01
N PHE A 21 12.09 20.16 11.91
CA PHE A 21 11.52 19.53 13.10
C PHE A 21 10.50 18.45 12.74
N ALA A 22 9.62 18.69 11.78
CA ALA A 22 8.67 17.69 11.27
C ALA A 22 9.38 16.46 10.68
N VAL A 23 10.43 16.68 9.88
CA VAL A 23 11.26 15.59 9.32
C VAL A 23 11.94 14.77 10.43
N MET A 24 12.40 15.44 11.49
CA MET A 24 13.01 14.76 12.64
C MET A 24 11.99 13.96 13.45
N GLN A 25 10.76 14.46 13.62
CA GLN A 25 9.68 13.71 14.26
C GLN A 25 9.34 12.41 13.51
N ILE A 26 9.27 12.45 12.17
CA ILE A 26 9.05 11.24 11.35
C ILE A 26 10.19 10.23 11.60
N LYS A 27 11.45 10.69 11.62
CA LYS A 27 12.60 9.83 11.94
C LYS A 27 12.55 9.24 13.35
N MET A 28 12.10 10.00 14.35
CA MET A 28 11.97 9.52 15.72
C MET A 28 10.85 8.47 15.89
N ALA A 29 9.83 8.50 15.02
CA ALA A 29 8.81 7.46 14.94
C ALA A 29 9.30 6.16 14.27
N GLY A 30 10.60 6.04 13.98
CA GLY A 30 11.18 4.86 13.32
C GLY A 30 10.94 4.80 11.81
N LEU A 31 10.45 5.89 11.22
CA LEU A 31 10.10 6.00 9.81
C LEU A 31 11.12 6.80 9.03
N THR A 32 11.42 6.38 7.79
CA THR A 32 12.09 7.29 6.86
C THR A 32 11.06 8.11 6.09
N VAL A 33 11.41 9.36 5.75
CA VAL A 33 10.56 10.22 4.92
C VAL A 33 10.26 9.56 3.56
N LYS A 34 11.19 8.75 3.06
CA LYS A 34 11.01 7.99 1.81
C LYS A 34 9.94 6.92 1.95
N ASP A 35 9.96 6.17 3.05
CA ASP A 35 8.95 5.15 3.32
C ASP A 35 7.57 5.77 3.54
N PHE A 36 7.52 6.92 4.24
CA PHE A 36 6.27 7.67 4.40
C PHE A 36 5.73 8.17 3.06
N TRP A 37 6.58 8.69 2.17
CA TRP A 37 6.16 9.11 0.84
C TRP A 37 5.63 7.93 0.01
N SER A 38 6.35 6.80 0.03
CA SER A 38 5.90 5.56 -0.62
C SER A 38 4.57 5.06 -0.04
N PHE A 39 4.32 5.25 1.25
CA PHE A 39 3.06 4.93 1.89
C PHE A 39 1.91 5.84 1.41
N ILE A 40 2.13 7.15 1.31
CA ILE A 40 1.10 8.08 0.80
C ILE A 40 0.69 7.70 -0.63
N GLU A 41 1.65 7.35 -1.48
CA GLU A 41 1.36 6.86 -2.83
C GLU A 41 0.58 5.54 -2.80
N ALA A 42 1.00 4.58 -1.97
CA ALA A 42 0.31 3.31 -1.82
C ALA A 42 -1.11 3.46 -1.25
N ASN A 43 -1.36 4.43 -0.37
CA ASN A 43 -2.68 4.69 0.18
C ASN A 43 -3.66 5.22 -0.88
N GLN A 44 -3.19 6.07 -1.80
CA GLN A 44 -3.99 6.51 -2.94
C GLN A 44 -4.34 5.35 -3.89
N GLU A 45 -3.42 4.39 -4.04
CA GLU A 45 -3.67 3.17 -4.81
C GLU A 45 -4.61 2.21 -4.07
N LEU A 46 -4.51 2.12 -2.73
CA LEU A 46 -5.36 1.29 -1.88
C LEU A 46 -6.85 1.65 -2.06
N ASP A 47 -7.17 2.93 -2.15
CA ASP A 47 -8.54 3.40 -2.42
C ASP A 47 -9.12 2.88 -3.74
N LYS A 48 -8.27 2.77 -4.76
CA LYS A 48 -8.67 2.21 -6.06
C LYS A 48 -8.81 0.70 -5.93
N LEU A 49 -7.86 0.07 -5.24
CA LEU A 49 -7.80 -1.37 -5.08
C LEU A 49 -8.96 -1.90 -4.22
N ASP A 50 -9.44 -1.17 -3.21
CA ASP A 50 -10.64 -1.52 -2.41
C ASP A 50 -11.91 -1.58 -3.27
N LYS A 51 -12.08 -0.64 -4.20
CA LYS A 51 -13.22 -0.65 -5.13
C LYS A 51 -13.18 -1.84 -6.08
N ILE A 52 -11.97 -2.22 -6.48
CA ILE A 52 -11.67 -3.36 -7.36
C ILE A 52 -11.91 -4.66 -6.57
N ALA A 53 -11.40 -4.75 -5.34
CA ALA A 53 -11.57 -5.88 -4.42
C ALA A 53 -13.04 -6.26 -4.25
N LYS A 54 -13.95 -5.30 -4.07
CA LYS A 54 -15.41 -5.57 -3.95
C LYS A 54 -16.04 -6.27 -5.17
N LYS A 55 -15.34 -6.38 -6.30
CA LYS A 55 -15.81 -7.02 -7.53
C LYS A 55 -14.83 -8.06 -8.07
N TYR A 56 -13.92 -8.57 -7.24
CA TYR A 56 -12.83 -9.45 -7.68
C TYR A 56 -13.33 -10.74 -8.34
N GLU A 57 -14.46 -11.27 -7.89
CA GLU A 57 -15.09 -12.49 -8.46
C GLU A 57 -15.43 -12.38 -9.95
N LYS A 58 -15.59 -11.15 -10.47
CA LYS A 58 -15.94 -10.88 -11.87
C LYS A 58 -14.72 -10.55 -12.74
N MET A 59 -13.50 -10.64 -12.20
CA MET A 59 -12.27 -10.33 -12.95
C MET A 59 -11.75 -11.52 -13.73
N THR A 60 -11.19 -11.21 -14.90
CA THR A 60 -10.46 -12.18 -15.71
C THR A 60 -9.14 -12.58 -15.04
N THR A 61 -8.61 -13.76 -15.36
CA THR A 61 -7.34 -14.26 -14.80
C THR A 61 -6.18 -13.26 -14.91
N PRO A 62 -5.98 -12.54 -16.04
CA PRO A 62 -4.94 -11.50 -16.12
C PRO A 62 -5.18 -10.32 -15.16
N GLN A 63 -6.43 -9.88 -15.01
CA GLN A 63 -6.79 -8.81 -14.08
C GLN A 63 -6.55 -9.22 -12.63
N GLN A 64 -6.87 -10.46 -12.28
CA GLN A 64 -6.55 -10.99 -10.96
C GLN A 64 -5.03 -11.02 -10.72
N ILE A 65 -4.20 -11.39 -11.71
CA ILE A 65 -2.73 -11.38 -11.57
C ILE A 65 -2.24 -9.96 -11.29
N MET A 66 -2.75 -8.98 -12.05
CA MET A 66 -2.41 -7.58 -11.84
C MET A 66 -2.84 -7.09 -10.46
N PHE A 67 -4.04 -7.47 -10.00
CA PHE A 67 -4.52 -7.15 -8.66
C PHE A 67 -3.58 -7.68 -7.57
N LEU A 68 -3.16 -8.95 -7.67
CA LEU A 68 -2.23 -9.52 -6.68
C LEU A 68 -0.91 -8.74 -6.63
N LYS A 69 -0.35 -8.39 -7.79
CA LYS A 69 0.90 -7.64 -7.88
C LYS A 69 0.77 -6.24 -7.27
N GLU A 70 -0.33 -5.54 -7.53
CA GLU A 70 -0.55 -4.21 -6.99
C GLU A 70 -0.80 -4.26 -5.48
N ALA A 71 -1.58 -5.26 -5.01
CA ALA A 71 -1.82 -5.47 -3.58
C ALA A 71 -0.51 -5.73 -2.83
N GLU A 72 0.39 -6.56 -3.35
CA GLU A 72 1.70 -6.83 -2.73
C GLU A 72 2.57 -5.57 -2.59
N LYS A 73 2.58 -4.71 -3.62
CA LYS A 73 3.30 -3.43 -3.58
C LYS A 73 2.74 -2.52 -2.49
N ILE A 74 1.41 -2.41 -2.38
CA ILE A 74 0.74 -1.62 -1.35
C ILE A 74 1.04 -2.18 0.03
N PHE A 75 0.89 -3.50 0.25
CA PHE A 75 1.18 -4.12 1.54
C PHE A 75 2.62 -3.89 1.98
N SER A 76 3.59 -4.02 1.08
CA SER A 76 5.00 -3.72 1.40
C SER A 76 5.23 -2.27 1.82
N ALA A 77 4.46 -1.31 1.29
CA ALA A 77 4.56 0.08 1.70
C ALA A 77 3.91 0.33 3.07
N PHE A 78 2.80 -0.36 3.37
CA PHE A 78 2.12 -0.29 4.66
C PHE A 78 2.92 -0.95 5.79
N ASP A 79 3.59 -2.08 5.52
CA ASP A 79 4.42 -2.79 6.50
C ASP A 79 5.62 -1.97 7.00
N LYS A 80 6.06 -0.98 6.20
CA LYS A 80 7.16 -0.07 6.57
C LYS A 80 6.70 1.05 7.50
N VAL A 81 5.39 1.19 7.72
CA VAL A 81 4.80 2.27 8.50
C VAL A 81 4.09 1.73 9.75
N PRO A 82 4.32 2.34 10.94
CA PRO A 82 3.61 1.97 12.16
C PRO A 82 2.10 2.02 11.96
N ALA A 83 1.40 1.01 12.52
CA ALA A 83 -0.06 0.87 12.41
C ALA A 83 -0.81 2.16 12.79
N SER A 84 -0.33 2.88 13.81
CA SER A 84 -0.91 4.13 14.29
C SER A 84 -1.07 5.22 13.23
N ILE A 85 -0.33 5.14 12.12
CA ILE A 85 -0.40 6.12 11.03
C ILE A 85 -1.55 5.82 10.05
N TRP A 86 -1.96 4.55 9.96
CA TRP A 86 -2.93 4.07 8.96
C TRP A 86 -4.14 3.37 9.59
N GLU A 87 -4.37 3.58 10.89
CA GLU A 87 -5.50 3.00 11.62
C GLU A 87 -6.85 3.29 10.93
N GLU A 88 -7.01 4.47 10.34
CA GLU A 88 -8.23 4.89 9.64
C GLU A 88 -8.47 4.08 8.34
N GLU A 89 -7.40 3.63 7.69
CA GLU A 89 -7.43 2.87 6.44
C GLU A 89 -7.47 1.36 6.65
N THR A 90 -7.41 0.89 7.90
CA THR A 90 -7.46 -0.53 8.27
C THR A 90 -8.59 -1.27 7.56
N ASN A 91 -9.80 -0.70 7.51
CA ASN A 91 -10.94 -1.35 6.88
C ASN A 91 -10.71 -1.62 5.38
N LYS A 92 -10.15 -0.64 4.66
CA LYS A 92 -9.84 -0.78 3.22
C LYS A 92 -8.71 -1.78 3.01
N TYR A 93 -7.68 -1.70 3.86
CA TYR A 93 -6.57 -2.64 3.85
C TYR A 93 -7.06 -4.08 4.04
N GLN A 94 -7.95 -4.33 5.00
CA GLN A 94 -8.51 -5.66 5.25
C GLN A 94 -9.33 -6.19 4.06
N ASN A 95 -10.17 -5.36 3.44
CA ASN A 95 -10.94 -5.76 2.25
C ASN A 95 -10.02 -6.20 1.09
N VAL A 96 -8.94 -5.45 0.86
CA VAL A 96 -7.97 -5.77 -0.18
C VAL A 96 -7.18 -7.04 0.19
N LEU A 97 -6.86 -7.24 1.47
CA LEU A 97 -6.19 -8.43 1.97
C LEU A 97 -7.07 -9.70 1.88
N GLU A 98 -8.38 -9.56 2.06
CA GLU A 98 -9.34 -10.66 1.92
C GLU A 98 -9.42 -11.09 0.45
N ALA A 99 -9.70 -10.16 -0.46
CA ALA A 99 -9.67 -10.42 -1.91
C ALA A 99 -8.30 -10.96 -2.37
N TYR A 100 -7.23 -10.39 -1.81
CA TYR A 100 -5.91 -10.98 -1.55
C TYR A 100 -5.88 -12.51 -1.59
N LYS A 101 -6.28 -13.03 -0.44
CA LYS A 101 -6.23 -14.43 -0.05
C LYS A 101 -7.17 -15.26 -0.91
N ASP A 102 -8.37 -14.75 -1.18
CA ASP A 102 -9.38 -15.48 -1.94
C ASP A 102 -8.89 -15.80 -3.36
N ILE A 103 -8.37 -14.81 -4.08
CA ILE A 103 -7.81 -15.01 -5.43
C ILE A 103 -6.66 -16.03 -5.39
N LYS A 104 -5.81 -15.98 -4.37
CA LYS A 104 -4.67 -16.90 -4.23
C LYS A 104 -5.13 -18.33 -3.97
N VAL A 105 -6.13 -18.52 -3.12
CA VAL A 105 -6.74 -19.83 -2.82
C VAL A 105 -7.45 -20.39 -4.05
N MET A 106 -8.22 -19.58 -4.78
CA MET A 106 -8.90 -20.00 -6.02
C MET A 106 -7.89 -20.56 -7.02
N ARG A 107 -6.76 -19.89 -7.25
CA ARG A 107 -5.72 -20.38 -8.15
C ARG A 107 -5.02 -21.63 -7.67
N TRP A 108 -4.80 -21.75 -6.36
CA TRP A 108 -4.22 -22.97 -5.81
C TRP A 108 -5.13 -24.18 -6.07
N ILE A 109 -6.44 -24.02 -5.89
CA ILE A 109 -7.44 -25.07 -6.19
C ILE A 109 -7.50 -25.37 -7.70
N GLU A 110 -7.42 -24.36 -8.56
CA GLU A 110 -7.40 -24.54 -10.02
C GLU A 110 -6.15 -25.33 -10.48
N ASN A 111 -4.98 -24.98 -9.95
CA ASN A 111 -3.73 -25.69 -10.24
C ASN A 111 -3.74 -27.13 -9.71
N ASP A 112 -4.29 -27.35 -8.51
CA ASP A 112 -4.41 -28.70 -7.95
C ASP A 112 -5.30 -29.59 -8.83
N LYS A 113 -6.45 -29.07 -9.29
CA LYS A 113 -7.35 -29.76 -10.21
C LYS A 113 -6.74 -30.02 -11.59
N SER A 114 -5.85 -29.17 -12.09
CA SER A 114 -5.16 -29.42 -13.37
C SER A 114 -4.11 -30.52 -13.22
N ASN A 115 -3.34 -30.50 -12.13
CA ASN A 115 -2.31 -31.50 -11.86
C ASN A 115 -2.89 -32.91 -11.72
N VAL A 116 -4.03 -33.04 -11.04
CA VAL A 116 -4.75 -34.32 -10.92
C VAL A 116 -5.26 -34.83 -12.27
N LYS A 117 -5.65 -33.95 -13.20
CA LYS A 117 -6.11 -34.37 -14.54
C LYS A 117 -4.97 -34.87 -15.42
N GLU A 118 -3.79 -34.25 -15.36
CA GLU A 118 -2.60 -34.70 -16.09
C GLU A 118 -2.14 -36.08 -15.63
N GLU A 119 -2.10 -36.33 -14.32
CA GLU A 119 -1.70 -37.62 -13.74
C GLU A 119 -2.63 -38.77 -14.17
N VAL A 120 -3.95 -38.52 -14.23
CA VAL A 120 -4.93 -39.54 -14.70
C VAL A 120 -4.82 -39.81 -16.21
N THR A 121 -4.35 -38.84 -17.01
CA THR A 121 -4.14 -39.05 -18.45
C THR A 121 -2.82 -39.72 -18.81
N ASP A 122 -1.78 -39.58 -17.98
CA ASP A 122 -0.46 -40.18 -18.22
C ASP A 122 -0.37 -41.65 -17.75
N THR A 123 -1.37 -42.12 -17.00
CA THR A 123 -1.46 -43.50 -16.49
C THR A 123 -2.29 -44.44 -17.41
N LYS A 124 -2.55 -44.06 -18.66
CA LYS A 124 -3.25 -44.87 -19.68
C LYS A 124 -2.41 -45.05 -20.93
#